data_AF-A0A518K6C2-F1
#
_entry.id   AF-A0A518K6C2-F1
#
_cell.length_a   1.000
_cell.length_b   1.000
_cell.length_c   1.000
_cell.angle_alpha   90.00
_cell.angle_beta   90.00
_cell.angle_gamma   90.00
#
_symmetry.space_group_name_H-M   'P 1'
#
loop_
_entity.id
_entity.type
_entity.pdbx_description
1 polymer ?
#
loop_
_entity_poly.entity_id
_entity_poly.type
_entity_poly.pdbx_seq_one_letter_code
_entity_poly.pdbx_strand_id
1 'polypeptide(L)'
;MLTLWLTPLWLFALGVTVGLAILAVLFGLLWLINRKAAEGVWAAVRESVLMPILWIAVGMVALFAFAFPQMPTDRVLESLRRLPSMGTQSVTVDLEPRSEDVKVPVSLVAEEVVSYRIESDQDIRVAGAPELAYSRPAAVVQGGETYNWNTKSKLQRGLTGKIDAVYLTNDGDAPTEVTLAFTSEARTPEVRQIPVTAASFVAIFLAFLGVHWLVPRAATISAATAKEAISQPLFLLFAVVGAIALIAYIYIPYNTFGEDVKMLKDSGLATIMVLSILFAVWTASTSIADEIDGKTALTLLSKPISRRDFILGKYLGIMWAVLLLYVILGVVLLASVSYKVVYDARETSNPTPDWQVCNEQMVSTTPGLVLAIMETGVLAAIAVAISTRLPMLANLLICGAVYVLGHLTPLIVQSGVGQNEFVKFFGRLLSVVLPMLDHLNIQAAIAGGNPVPYVYLAWAALYTLIYIAVAMLVALLLFEDRDLA
;
A
#
# COMPACT_ATOMS: atom_id res chain seq x y z
N MET A 1 17.64 -15.68 14.72
CA MET A 1 17.03 -14.46 15.31
C MET A 1 17.14 -13.27 14.38
N LEU A 2 18.35 -12.87 13.95
CA LEU A 2 18.51 -11.78 12.98
C LEU A 2 17.75 -12.06 11.67
N THR A 3 17.80 -13.31 11.19
CA THR A 3 17.04 -13.78 10.02
C THR A 3 15.52 -13.62 10.15
N LEU A 4 14.93 -13.66 11.36
CA LEU A 4 13.47 -13.66 11.51
C LEU A 4 12.86 -12.30 11.16
N TRP A 5 13.31 -11.23 11.82
CA TRP A 5 12.78 -9.89 11.59
C TRP A 5 13.41 -9.19 10.38
N LEU A 6 14.60 -9.63 9.94
CA LEU A 6 15.29 -9.03 8.80
C LEU A 6 14.81 -9.59 7.45
N THR A 7 14.29 -10.83 7.37
CA THR A 7 13.81 -11.41 6.11
C THR A 7 12.70 -10.57 5.44
N PRO A 8 11.67 -10.09 6.17
CA PRO A 8 10.67 -9.20 5.59
C PRO A 8 11.27 -7.91 5.01
N LEU A 9 12.16 -7.26 5.77
CA LEU A 9 12.85 -6.05 5.32
C LEU A 9 13.75 -6.31 4.12
N TRP A 10 14.38 -7.48 4.06
CA TRP A 10 15.18 -7.90 2.93
C TRP A 10 14.35 -8.14 1.66
N LEU A 11 13.14 -8.73 1.78
CA LEU A 11 12.20 -8.86 0.66
C LEU A 11 11.74 -7.49 0.15
N PHE A 12 11.43 -6.57 1.06
CA PHE A 12 11.09 -5.18 0.71
C PHE A 12 12.27 -4.48 0.00
N ALA A 13 13.48 -4.62 0.53
CA ALA A 13 14.71 -4.07 -0.06
C ALA A 13 15.04 -4.67 -1.43
N LEU A 14 14.77 -5.96 -1.64
CA LEU A 14 14.86 -6.60 -2.96
C LEU A 14 13.87 -5.98 -3.95
N GLY A 15 12.62 -5.73 -3.53
CA GLY A 15 11.64 -5.00 -4.34
C GLY A 15 12.12 -3.59 -4.75
N VAL A 16 12.65 -2.81 -3.81
CA VAL A 16 13.24 -1.49 -4.09
C VAL A 16 14.44 -1.59 -5.03
N THR A 17 15.30 -2.59 -4.85
CA THR A 17 16.47 -2.84 -5.72
C THR A 17 16.05 -3.16 -7.15
N VAL A 18 15.03 -4.00 -7.33
CA VAL A 18 14.45 -4.30 -8.64
C VAL A 18 13.84 -3.03 -9.26
N GLY A 19 13.11 -2.24 -8.48
CA GLY A 19 12.56 -0.96 -8.94
C GLY A 19 13.63 0.02 -9.41
N LEU A 20 14.74 0.14 -8.66
CA LEU A 20 15.88 0.98 -9.02
C LEU A 20 16.56 0.48 -10.31
N ALA A 21 16.70 -0.84 -10.48
CA ALA A 21 17.22 -1.43 -11.70
C ALA A 21 16.30 -1.13 -12.91
N ILE A 22 14.98 -1.22 -12.74
CA ILE A 22 14.01 -0.83 -13.78
C ILE A 22 14.18 0.65 -14.15
N LEU A 23 14.28 1.56 -13.17
CA LEU A 23 14.52 2.98 -13.44
C LEU A 23 15.86 3.22 -14.16
N ALA A 24 16.92 2.51 -13.79
CA ALA A 24 18.22 2.61 -14.46
C ALA A 24 18.15 2.13 -15.91
N VAL A 25 17.42 1.04 -16.19
CA VAL A 25 17.19 0.54 -17.55
C VAL A 25 16.36 1.55 -18.36
N LEU A 26 15.25 2.06 -17.80
CA LEU A 26 14.42 3.09 -18.45
C LEU A 26 15.23 4.35 -18.76
N PHE A 27 16.06 4.79 -17.82
CA PHE A 27 16.95 5.93 -18.01
C PHE A 27 18.02 5.66 -19.08
N GLY A 28 18.63 4.48 -19.07
CA GLY A 28 19.61 4.06 -20.09
C GLY A 28 19.01 4.02 -21.49
N LEU A 29 17.80 3.47 -21.64
CA LEU A 29 17.04 3.49 -22.89
C LEU A 29 16.72 4.92 -23.33
N LEU A 30 16.27 5.78 -22.40
CA LEU A 30 16.01 7.19 -22.70
C LEU A 30 17.28 7.92 -23.14
N TRP A 31 18.42 7.64 -22.51
CA TRP A 31 19.70 8.24 -22.84
C TRP A 31 20.20 7.83 -24.24
N LEU A 32 19.97 6.58 -24.63
CA LEU A 32 20.27 6.08 -25.98
C LEU A 32 19.35 6.69 -27.05
N ILE A 33 18.05 6.86 -26.76
CA ILE A 33 17.06 7.39 -27.71
C ILE A 33 17.15 8.92 -27.83
N ASN A 34 17.24 9.61 -26.69
CA ASN A 34 17.24 11.08 -26.61
C ASN A 34 18.07 11.57 -25.43
N ARG A 35 19.35 11.82 -25.69
CA ARG A 35 20.31 12.29 -24.69
C ARG A 35 19.90 13.59 -23.99
N LYS A 36 19.29 14.54 -24.71
CA LYS A 36 18.82 15.81 -24.12
C LYS A 36 17.68 15.58 -23.14
N ALA A 37 16.74 14.70 -23.47
CA ALA A 37 15.64 14.35 -22.57
C ALA A 37 16.17 13.63 -21.31
N ALA A 38 17.12 12.71 -21.47
CA ALA A 38 17.75 12.04 -20.33
C ALA A 38 18.50 13.01 -19.40
N GLU A 39 19.26 13.96 -19.96
CA GLU A 39 19.91 15.01 -19.16
C GLU A 39 18.89 15.88 -18.40
N GLY A 40 17.77 16.21 -19.03
CA GLY A 40 16.65 16.92 -18.39
C GLY A 40 16.00 16.11 -17.25
N VAL A 41 15.74 14.83 -17.47
CA VAL A 41 15.20 13.92 -16.43
C VAL A 41 16.17 13.80 -15.26
N TRP A 42 17.47 13.63 -15.53
CA TRP A 42 18.47 13.53 -14.47
C TRP A 42 18.59 14.82 -13.66
N ALA A 43 18.55 15.99 -14.32
CA ALA A 43 18.52 17.28 -13.64
C ALA A 43 17.26 17.41 -12.75
N ALA A 44 16.09 17.05 -13.27
CA ALA A 44 14.84 17.09 -12.52
C ALA A 44 14.86 16.16 -11.29
N VAL A 45 15.43 14.96 -11.41
CA VAL A 45 15.60 14.02 -10.27
C VAL A 45 16.59 14.56 -9.25
N ARG A 46 17.74 15.09 -9.69
CA ARG A 46 18.82 15.57 -8.81
C ARG A 46 18.43 16.81 -8.02
N GLU A 47 17.65 17.71 -8.61
CA GLU A 47 17.27 18.98 -8.01
C GLU A 47 15.98 18.93 -7.17
N SER A 48 15.31 17.77 -7.14
CA SER A 48 14.01 17.60 -6.49
C SER A 48 14.05 16.66 -5.27
N VAL A 49 12.86 16.42 -4.71
CA VAL A 49 12.62 15.51 -3.59
C VAL A 49 12.99 14.04 -3.89
N LEU A 50 13.10 13.68 -5.17
CA LEU A 50 13.47 12.33 -5.57
C LEU A 50 14.90 11.97 -5.15
N MET A 51 15.80 12.96 -5.01
CA MET A 51 17.19 12.69 -4.64
C MET A 51 17.34 12.10 -3.22
N PRO A 52 16.73 12.66 -2.16
CA PRO A 52 16.64 11.98 -0.86
C PRO A 52 16.00 10.57 -0.93
N ILE A 53 14.96 10.37 -1.74
CA ILE A 53 14.33 9.06 -1.92
C ILE A 53 15.32 8.06 -2.55
N LEU A 54 16.13 8.49 -3.53
CA LEU A 54 17.20 7.67 -4.10
C LEU A 54 18.25 7.28 -3.05
N TRP A 55 18.63 8.18 -2.13
CA TRP A 55 19.55 7.83 -1.05
C TRP A 55 18.99 6.76 -0.11
N ILE A 56 17.69 6.85 0.22
CA ILE A 56 17.00 5.81 1.00
C ILE A 56 17.00 4.49 0.21
N ALA A 57 16.75 4.53 -1.11
CA ALA A 57 16.81 3.36 -1.97
C ALA A 57 18.21 2.74 -2.02
N VAL A 58 19.27 3.55 -2.07
CA VAL A 58 20.67 3.07 -1.97
C VAL A 58 20.92 2.40 -0.62
N GLY A 59 20.39 2.96 0.47
CA GLY A 59 20.41 2.31 1.79
C GLY A 59 19.71 0.95 1.79
N MET A 60 18.58 0.82 1.09
CA MET A 60 17.88 -0.46 0.91
C MET A 60 18.69 -1.45 0.07
N VAL A 61 19.34 -1.00 -1.00
CA VAL A 61 20.27 -1.84 -1.80
C VAL A 61 21.42 -2.36 -0.93
N ALA A 62 21.97 -1.51 -0.06
CA ALA A 62 23.01 -1.91 0.88
C ALA A 62 22.50 -2.96 1.89
N LEU A 63 21.28 -2.78 2.42
CA LEU A 63 20.63 -3.77 3.29
C LEU A 63 20.41 -5.11 2.56
N PHE A 64 19.94 -5.06 1.32
CA PHE A 64 19.75 -6.23 0.47
C PHE A 64 21.06 -7.00 0.28
N ALA A 65 22.13 -6.30 -0.11
CA ALA A 65 23.44 -6.89 -0.36
C ALA A 65 24.07 -7.47 0.93
N PHE A 66 23.95 -6.74 2.05
CA PHE A 66 24.49 -7.16 3.34
C PHE A 66 23.82 -8.42 3.88
N ALA A 67 22.49 -8.50 3.78
CA ALA A 67 21.73 -9.63 4.32
C ALA A 67 21.64 -10.83 3.35
N PHE A 68 21.99 -10.67 2.07
CA PHE A 68 21.92 -11.71 1.03
C PHE A 68 22.45 -13.09 1.44
N PRO A 69 23.63 -13.24 2.11
CA PRO A 69 24.19 -14.55 2.43
C PRO A 69 23.37 -15.36 3.46
N GLN A 70 22.50 -14.70 4.23
CA GLN A 70 21.74 -15.34 5.32
C GLN A 70 20.28 -15.65 4.93
N MET A 71 19.87 -15.29 3.72
CA MET A 71 18.47 -15.30 3.27
C MET A 71 18.16 -16.50 2.37
N PRO A 72 16.91 -16.99 2.33
CA PRO A 72 16.51 -18.15 1.53
C PRO A 72 16.35 -17.81 0.04
N THR A 73 17.42 -17.40 -0.62
CA THR A 73 17.44 -16.89 -2.01
C THR A 73 16.92 -17.89 -3.03
N ASP A 74 17.31 -19.17 -2.93
CA ASP A 74 16.90 -20.21 -3.89
C ASP A 74 15.37 -20.39 -3.91
N ARG A 75 14.76 -20.45 -2.71
CA ARG A 75 13.30 -20.60 -2.56
C ARG A 75 12.56 -19.38 -3.09
N VAL A 76 13.10 -18.18 -2.86
CA VAL A 76 12.53 -16.92 -3.33
C VAL A 76 12.60 -16.84 -4.85
N LEU A 77 13.72 -17.21 -5.46
CA LEU A 77 13.89 -17.16 -6.92
C LEU A 77 13.03 -18.19 -7.64
N GLU A 78 12.94 -19.42 -7.12
CA GLU A 78 12.04 -20.46 -7.64
C GLU A 78 10.59 -19.98 -7.57
N SER A 79 10.16 -19.46 -6.42
CA SER A 79 8.80 -18.94 -6.22
C SER A 79 8.50 -17.76 -7.15
N LEU A 80 9.44 -16.82 -7.32
CA LEU A 80 9.28 -15.64 -8.20
C LEU A 80 9.06 -16.06 -9.67
N ARG A 81 9.82 -17.05 -10.16
CA ARG A 81 9.67 -17.56 -11.54
C ARG A 81 8.32 -18.23 -11.77
N ARG A 82 7.77 -18.85 -10.73
CA ARG A 82 6.49 -19.58 -10.80
C ARG A 82 5.27 -18.70 -10.56
N LEU A 83 5.42 -17.51 -9.97
CA LEU A 83 4.33 -16.57 -9.68
C LEU A 83 3.33 -16.37 -10.84
N PRO A 84 3.73 -16.18 -12.11
CA PRO A 84 2.78 -15.97 -13.20
C PRO A 84 1.89 -17.18 -13.50
N SER A 85 2.33 -18.39 -13.11
CA SER A 85 1.58 -19.64 -13.29
C SER A 85 0.68 -20.01 -12.11
N MET A 86 0.74 -19.24 -11.02
CA MET A 86 -0.05 -19.48 -9.81
C MET A 86 -1.44 -18.85 -9.93
N GLY A 87 -2.43 -19.43 -9.26
CA GLY A 87 -3.81 -18.96 -9.26
C GLY A 87 -4.81 -20.11 -9.33
N THR A 88 -6.07 -19.76 -9.54
CA THR A 88 -7.14 -20.74 -9.78
C THR A 88 -7.21 -21.06 -11.26
N GLN A 89 -6.94 -22.32 -11.62
CA GLN A 89 -7.17 -22.85 -12.95
C GLN A 89 -8.39 -23.76 -12.90
N SER A 90 -9.41 -23.42 -13.69
CA SER A 90 -10.60 -24.25 -13.88
C SER A 90 -10.53 -24.92 -15.25
N VAL A 91 -10.63 -26.25 -15.27
CA VAL A 91 -10.74 -27.04 -16.48
C VAL A 91 -12.06 -27.78 -16.43
N THR A 92 -12.87 -27.59 -17.47
CA THR A 92 -14.15 -28.27 -17.63
C THR A 92 -14.03 -29.29 -18.75
N VAL A 93 -14.47 -30.52 -18.48
CA VAL A 93 -14.35 -31.65 -19.42
C VAL A 93 -15.64 -32.44 -19.41
N ASP A 94 -16.16 -32.71 -20.60
CA ASP A 94 -17.29 -33.62 -20.79
C ASP A 94 -16.80 -35.07 -20.80
N LEU A 95 -17.38 -35.89 -19.94
CA LEU A 95 -17.10 -37.32 -19.86
C LEU A 95 -18.27 -38.13 -20.38
N GLU A 96 -17.97 -39.07 -21.29
CA GLU A 96 -18.94 -40.08 -21.72
C GLU A 96 -19.23 -41.07 -20.57
N PRO A 97 -20.41 -41.72 -20.57
CA PRO A 97 -20.76 -42.75 -19.59
C PRO A 97 -19.73 -43.88 -19.56
N ARG A 98 -19.36 -44.36 -18.38
CA ARG A 98 -18.44 -45.50 -18.19
C ARG A 98 -17.08 -45.33 -18.88
N SER A 99 -16.62 -44.10 -19.04
CA SER A 99 -15.28 -43.81 -19.58
C SER A 99 -14.22 -43.98 -18.49
N GLU A 100 -13.13 -44.67 -18.83
CA GLU A 100 -12.00 -44.96 -17.93
C GLU A 100 -10.76 -44.14 -18.32
N ASP A 101 -10.05 -43.62 -17.32
CA ASP A 101 -8.77 -42.92 -17.45
C ASP A 101 -8.73 -41.84 -18.57
N VAL A 102 -9.79 -41.05 -18.68
CA VAL A 102 -9.82 -39.89 -19.59
C VAL A 102 -8.77 -38.88 -19.14
N LYS A 103 -7.78 -38.66 -20.00
CA LYS A 103 -6.64 -37.80 -19.74
C LYS A 103 -7.03 -36.33 -19.88
N VAL A 104 -6.98 -35.60 -18.77
CA VAL A 104 -7.14 -34.14 -18.73
C VAL A 104 -5.77 -33.49 -18.54
N PRO A 105 -5.24 -32.74 -19.52
CA PRO A 105 -3.94 -32.10 -19.38
C PRO A 105 -4.01 -30.98 -18.35
N VAL A 106 -3.24 -31.11 -17.27
CA VAL A 106 -3.14 -30.11 -16.20
C VAL A 106 -1.70 -30.08 -15.74
N SER A 107 -1.02 -28.94 -15.88
CA SER A 107 0.36 -28.78 -15.45
C SER A 107 0.41 -28.16 -14.05
N LEU A 108 0.53 -29.00 -13.02
CA LEU A 108 0.59 -28.56 -11.63
C LEU A 108 1.67 -29.28 -10.82
N VAL A 109 2.07 -28.67 -9.71
CA VAL A 109 2.95 -29.29 -8.71
C VAL A 109 2.14 -29.43 -7.43
N ALA A 110 1.91 -30.67 -7.01
CA ALA A 110 0.97 -31.00 -5.95
C ALA A 110 1.29 -30.29 -4.63
N GLU A 111 2.58 -30.02 -4.36
CA GLU A 111 3.03 -29.33 -3.15
C GLU A 111 2.60 -27.86 -3.10
N GLU A 112 2.33 -27.25 -4.25
CA GLU A 112 1.89 -25.86 -4.40
C GLU A 112 0.37 -25.72 -4.48
N VAL A 113 -0.37 -26.82 -4.61
CA VAL A 113 -1.82 -26.80 -4.59
C VAL A 113 -2.30 -26.59 -3.14
N VAL A 114 -3.00 -25.48 -2.92
CA VAL A 114 -3.56 -25.07 -1.62
C VAL A 114 -4.97 -25.57 -1.45
N SER A 115 -5.75 -25.59 -2.54
CA SER A 115 -7.05 -26.22 -2.59
C SER A 115 -7.35 -26.73 -3.98
N TYR A 116 -8.19 -27.75 -4.08
CA TYR A 116 -8.81 -28.12 -5.34
C TYR A 116 -10.26 -28.52 -5.11
N ARG A 117 -11.10 -28.15 -6.07
CA ARG A 117 -12.53 -28.41 -6.08
C ARG A 117 -12.87 -29.23 -7.32
N ILE A 118 -13.73 -30.23 -7.14
CA ILE A 118 -14.21 -31.07 -8.23
C ILE A 118 -15.73 -31.11 -8.13
N GLU A 119 -16.40 -30.69 -9.20
CA GLU A 119 -17.86 -30.68 -9.33
C GLU A 119 -18.26 -31.63 -10.47
N SER A 120 -19.23 -32.51 -10.20
CA SER A 120 -19.78 -33.47 -11.15
C SER A 120 -21.17 -33.92 -10.69
N ASP A 121 -22.07 -34.15 -11.64
CA ASP A 121 -23.41 -34.70 -11.39
C ASP A 121 -23.40 -36.23 -11.22
N GLN A 122 -22.29 -36.89 -11.57
CA GLN A 122 -22.08 -38.34 -11.47
C GLN A 122 -20.89 -38.69 -10.55
N ASP A 123 -20.84 -39.95 -10.13
CA ASP A 123 -19.72 -40.48 -9.35
C ASP A 123 -18.45 -40.54 -10.20
N ILE A 124 -17.38 -39.88 -9.73
CA ILE A 124 -16.12 -39.76 -10.46
C ILE A 124 -14.93 -40.10 -9.59
N ARG A 125 -13.98 -40.82 -10.17
CA ARG A 125 -12.66 -41.04 -9.58
C ARG A 125 -11.61 -40.24 -10.31
N VAL A 126 -10.71 -39.67 -9.53
CA VAL A 126 -9.65 -38.79 -10.01
C VAL A 126 -8.32 -39.34 -9.59
N ALA A 127 -7.37 -39.48 -10.52
CA ALA A 127 -6.03 -39.98 -10.26
C ALA A 127 -4.94 -39.09 -10.86
N GLY A 128 -3.77 -39.04 -10.21
CA GLY A 128 -2.61 -38.28 -10.69
C GLY A 128 -1.73 -39.04 -11.70
N ALA A 129 -2.01 -40.31 -11.97
CA ALA A 129 -1.32 -41.14 -12.95
C ALA A 129 -2.30 -42.17 -13.55
N PRO A 130 -2.00 -42.74 -14.73
CA PRO A 130 -2.88 -43.73 -15.36
C PRO A 130 -2.99 -44.99 -14.50
N GLU A 131 -4.09 -45.72 -14.61
CA GLU A 131 -4.39 -47.00 -13.94
C GLU A 131 -4.48 -46.92 -12.40
N LEU A 132 -4.39 -45.72 -11.81
CA LEU A 132 -4.49 -45.51 -10.37
C LEU A 132 -5.91 -45.16 -9.90
N ALA A 133 -6.85 -44.86 -10.80
CA ALA A 133 -8.21 -44.44 -10.44
C ALA A 133 -8.95 -45.46 -9.55
N TYR A 134 -8.75 -46.77 -9.79
CA TYR A 134 -9.38 -47.83 -9.01
C TYR A 134 -8.55 -48.33 -7.82
N SER A 135 -7.21 -48.26 -7.91
CA SER A 135 -6.30 -48.80 -6.90
C SER A 135 -5.95 -47.79 -5.81
N ARG A 136 -5.74 -46.51 -6.19
CA ARG A 136 -5.39 -45.39 -5.32
C ARG A 136 -5.95 -44.08 -5.89
N PRO A 137 -7.27 -43.87 -5.85
CA PRO A 137 -7.86 -42.60 -6.28
C PRO A 137 -7.32 -41.47 -5.42
N ALA A 138 -6.91 -40.38 -6.08
CA ALA A 138 -6.54 -39.14 -5.41
C ALA A 138 -7.78 -38.43 -4.82
N ALA A 139 -8.93 -38.52 -5.51
CA ALA A 139 -10.21 -38.07 -5.02
C ALA A 139 -11.35 -38.97 -5.56
N VAL A 140 -12.41 -39.11 -4.76
CA VAL A 140 -13.66 -39.78 -5.14
C VAL A 140 -14.78 -38.78 -4.92
N VAL A 141 -15.43 -38.37 -5.99
CA VAL A 141 -16.54 -37.42 -6.01
C VAL A 141 -17.83 -38.22 -6.08
N GLN A 142 -18.77 -37.92 -5.18
CA GLN A 142 -20.12 -38.48 -5.26
C GLN A 142 -20.99 -37.55 -6.11
N GLY A 143 -21.83 -38.11 -6.97
CA GLY A 143 -22.67 -37.35 -7.89
C GLY A 143 -23.55 -36.33 -7.17
N GLY A 144 -23.47 -35.07 -7.60
CA GLY A 144 -24.19 -33.95 -7.00
C GLY A 144 -23.55 -33.37 -5.74
N GLU A 145 -22.44 -33.95 -5.23
CA GLU A 145 -21.67 -33.39 -4.12
C GLU A 145 -20.33 -32.80 -4.59
N THR A 146 -20.06 -31.56 -4.20
CA THR A 146 -18.78 -30.92 -4.50
C THR A 146 -17.66 -31.47 -3.64
N TYR A 147 -16.67 -32.12 -4.27
CA TYR A 147 -15.46 -32.53 -3.58
C TYR A 147 -14.56 -31.30 -3.35
N ASN A 148 -14.29 -30.95 -2.09
CA ASN A 148 -13.44 -29.82 -1.72
C ASN A 148 -12.27 -30.30 -0.86
N TRP A 149 -11.07 -30.25 -1.42
CA TRP A 149 -9.84 -30.43 -0.66
C TRP A 149 -9.14 -29.09 -0.41
N ASN A 150 -8.61 -28.90 0.80
CA ASN A 150 -7.71 -27.79 1.13
C ASN A 150 -6.66 -28.24 2.15
N THR A 151 -5.61 -27.45 2.35
CA THR A 151 -4.50 -27.75 3.28
C THR A 151 -4.92 -27.90 4.76
N LYS A 152 -6.11 -27.43 5.14
CA LYS A 152 -6.67 -27.56 6.50
C LYS A 152 -7.70 -28.68 6.62
N SER A 153 -8.02 -29.37 5.52
CA SER A 153 -9.00 -30.44 5.49
C SER A 153 -8.45 -31.69 6.14
N LYS A 154 -9.34 -32.52 6.71
CA LYS A 154 -8.98 -33.86 7.19
C LYS A 154 -8.72 -34.85 6.04
N LEU A 155 -9.11 -34.48 4.82
CA LEU A 155 -8.89 -35.27 3.62
C LEU A 155 -7.40 -35.27 3.23
N GLN A 156 -6.89 -36.43 2.82
CA GLN A 156 -5.53 -36.52 2.29
C GLN A 156 -5.45 -35.81 0.93
N ARG A 157 -4.29 -35.20 0.62
CA ARG A 157 -4.06 -34.46 -0.62
C ARG A 157 -4.31 -35.30 -1.89
N GLY A 158 -4.03 -36.60 -1.83
CA GLY A 158 -4.23 -37.56 -2.93
C GLY A 158 -3.22 -37.43 -4.07
N LEU A 159 -2.84 -36.20 -4.43
CA LEU A 159 -1.89 -35.86 -5.49
C LEU A 159 -0.48 -35.62 -4.93
N THR A 160 0.58 -36.08 -5.62
CA THR A 160 1.98 -35.91 -5.19
C THR A 160 2.90 -35.60 -6.38
N GLY A 161 3.92 -34.77 -6.15
CA GLY A 161 4.92 -34.43 -7.15
C GLY A 161 4.39 -33.56 -8.31
N LYS A 162 5.13 -33.61 -9.42
CA LYS A 162 4.78 -32.89 -10.65
C LYS A 162 3.77 -33.72 -11.44
N ILE A 163 2.63 -33.10 -11.77
CA ILE A 163 1.53 -33.72 -12.50
C ILE A 163 1.35 -32.93 -13.79
N ASP A 164 1.45 -33.63 -14.92
CA ASP A 164 1.25 -33.05 -16.25
C ASP A 164 -0.16 -33.36 -16.80
N ALA A 165 -0.85 -34.34 -16.22
CA ALA A 165 -2.24 -34.68 -16.52
C ALA A 165 -2.92 -35.37 -15.34
N VAL A 166 -4.21 -35.12 -15.19
CA VAL A 166 -5.10 -35.82 -14.27
C VAL A 166 -5.96 -36.80 -15.07
N TYR A 167 -6.21 -37.98 -14.52
CA TYR A 167 -7.00 -39.03 -15.16
C TYR A 167 -8.35 -39.11 -14.46
N LEU A 168 -9.42 -38.97 -15.24
CA LEU A 168 -10.80 -39.02 -14.77
C LEU A 168 -11.47 -40.30 -15.22
N THR A 169 -12.20 -40.93 -14.30
CA THR A 169 -13.01 -42.11 -14.60
C THR A 169 -14.45 -41.85 -14.15
N ASN A 170 -15.39 -41.98 -15.09
CA ASN A 170 -16.83 -41.81 -14.84
C ASN A 170 -17.44 -43.17 -14.51
N ASP A 171 -17.79 -43.39 -13.24
CA ASP A 171 -18.46 -44.63 -12.81
C ASP A 171 -19.99 -44.59 -13.11
N GLY A 172 -20.51 -43.41 -13.50
CA GLY A 172 -21.91 -43.17 -13.82
C GLY A 172 -22.36 -43.77 -15.17
N ASP A 173 -23.68 -43.94 -15.30
CA ASP A 173 -24.35 -44.44 -16.50
C ASP A 173 -24.86 -43.31 -17.42
N ALA A 174 -24.67 -42.05 -17.03
CA ALA A 174 -25.00 -40.85 -17.79
C ALA A 174 -23.73 -40.02 -18.13
N PRO A 175 -23.77 -39.22 -19.22
CA PRO A 175 -22.72 -38.25 -19.50
C PRO A 175 -22.72 -37.16 -18.42
N THR A 176 -21.54 -36.67 -18.05
CA THR A 176 -21.38 -35.66 -17.00
C THR A 176 -20.34 -34.62 -17.39
N GLU A 177 -20.62 -33.36 -17.06
CA GLU A 177 -19.67 -32.27 -17.18
C GLU A 177 -18.89 -32.17 -15.86
N VAL A 178 -17.56 -32.27 -15.94
CA VAL A 178 -16.69 -32.26 -14.77
C VAL A 178 -15.92 -30.96 -14.73
N THR A 179 -16.12 -30.19 -13.67
CA THR A 179 -15.34 -28.97 -13.44
C THR A 179 -14.28 -29.23 -12.39
N LEU A 180 -13.01 -29.19 -12.80
CA LEU A 180 -11.83 -29.27 -11.95
C LEU A 180 -11.29 -27.86 -11.72
N ALA A 181 -11.35 -27.36 -10.49
CA ALA A 181 -10.75 -26.07 -10.12
C ALA A 181 -9.58 -26.28 -9.15
N PHE A 182 -8.35 -26.10 -9.62
CA PHE A 182 -7.14 -26.17 -8.81
C PHE A 182 -6.68 -24.76 -8.44
N THR A 183 -6.51 -24.49 -7.15
CA THR A 183 -5.91 -23.23 -6.66
C THR A 183 -4.50 -23.51 -6.17
N SER A 184 -3.51 -22.93 -6.85
CA SER A 184 -2.09 -23.07 -6.54
C SER A 184 -1.49 -21.77 -6.00
N GLU A 185 -0.61 -21.90 -5.01
CA GLU A 185 0.20 -20.80 -4.48
C GLU A 185 1.67 -21.20 -4.41
N ALA A 186 2.54 -20.20 -4.57
CA ALA A 186 3.99 -20.41 -4.50
C ALA A 186 4.37 -20.90 -3.09
N ARG A 187 5.44 -21.70 -3.00
CA ARG A 187 5.97 -22.21 -1.70
C ARG A 187 6.25 -21.09 -0.70
N THR A 188 6.61 -19.90 -1.18
CA THR A 188 6.70 -18.67 -0.39
C THR A 188 5.81 -17.60 -1.03
N PRO A 189 4.54 -17.47 -0.63
CA PRO A 189 3.60 -16.50 -1.22
C PRO A 189 4.02 -15.05 -0.98
N GLU A 190 4.86 -14.80 0.03
CA GLU A 190 5.41 -13.50 0.40
C GLU A 190 6.18 -12.84 -0.75
N VAL A 191 6.68 -13.62 -1.70
CA VAL A 191 7.41 -13.12 -2.88
C VAL A 191 6.53 -12.23 -3.77
N ARG A 192 5.19 -12.33 -3.68
CA ARG A 192 4.23 -11.43 -4.36
C ARG A 192 4.44 -9.95 -4.03
N GLN A 193 5.06 -9.64 -2.90
CA GLN A 193 5.38 -8.27 -2.49
C GLN A 193 6.41 -7.59 -3.40
N ILE A 194 7.41 -8.34 -3.89
CA ILE A 194 8.56 -7.80 -4.62
C ILE A 194 8.11 -6.98 -5.85
N PRO A 195 7.28 -7.51 -6.77
CA PRO A 195 6.83 -6.74 -7.92
C PRO A 195 5.96 -5.55 -7.52
N VAL A 196 5.16 -5.66 -6.44
CA VAL A 196 4.31 -4.55 -5.95
C VAL A 196 5.16 -3.41 -5.38
N THR A 197 6.18 -3.73 -4.59
CA THR A 197 7.14 -2.74 -4.06
C THR A 197 7.95 -2.10 -5.18
N ALA A 198 8.43 -2.90 -6.15
CA ALA A 198 9.16 -2.39 -7.31
C ALA A 198 8.29 -1.44 -8.15
N ALA A 199 7.05 -1.84 -8.44
CA ALA A 199 6.09 -1.03 -9.19
C ALA A 199 5.73 0.26 -8.44
N SER A 200 5.47 0.18 -7.12
CA SER A 200 5.20 1.36 -6.28
C SER A 200 6.37 2.34 -6.27
N PHE A 201 7.61 1.83 -6.15
CA PHE A 201 8.81 2.67 -6.17
C PHE A 201 8.98 3.35 -7.53
N VAL A 202 8.85 2.61 -8.64
CA VAL A 202 8.91 3.18 -10.00
C VAL A 202 7.78 4.20 -10.22
N ALA A 203 6.57 3.92 -9.72
CA ALA A 203 5.41 4.79 -9.85
C ALA A 203 5.62 6.16 -9.19
N ILE A 204 6.36 6.25 -8.08
CA ILE A 204 6.70 7.54 -7.45
C ILE A 204 7.50 8.42 -8.43
N PHE A 205 8.51 7.86 -9.10
CA PHE A 205 9.34 8.61 -10.06
C PHE A 205 8.54 8.97 -11.32
N LEU A 206 7.75 8.02 -11.84
CA LEU A 206 6.91 8.27 -13.00
C LEU A 206 5.81 9.30 -12.71
N ALA A 207 5.25 9.32 -11.51
CA ALA A 207 4.28 10.32 -11.09
C ALA A 207 4.92 11.72 -11.04
N PHE A 208 6.13 11.84 -10.47
CA PHE A 208 6.86 13.11 -10.47
C PHE A 208 7.14 13.63 -11.89
N LEU A 209 7.67 12.76 -12.76
CA LEU A 209 7.97 13.11 -14.15
C LEU A 209 6.68 13.38 -14.95
N GLY A 210 5.61 12.64 -14.68
CA GLY A 210 4.30 12.83 -15.28
C GLY A 210 3.70 14.19 -14.93
N VAL A 211 3.81 14.63 -13.67
CA VAL A 211 3.41 15.99 -13.26
C VAL A 211 4.25 17.05 -13.98
N HIS A 212 5.56 16.83 -14.11
CA HIS A 212 6.45 17.73 -14.84
C HIS A 212 6.09 17.85 -16.33
N TRP A 213 5.60 16.77 -16.93
CA TRP A 213 5.16 16.74 -18.32
C TRP A 213 3.77 17.35 -18.52
N LEU A 214 2.80 17.04 -17.65
CA LEU A 214 1.41 17.50 -17.76
C LEU A 214 1.26 18.99 -17.42
N VAL A 215 1.94 19.47 -16.38
CA VAL A 215 1.78 20.84 -15.86
C VAL A 215 3.15 21.47 -15.57
N PRO A 216 3.96 21.77 -16.61
CA PRO A 216 5.37 22.14 -16.44
C PRO A 216 5.58 23.40 -15.60
N ARG A 217 4.71 24.41 -15.74
CA ARG A 217 4.78 25.65 -14.96
C ARG A 217 4.57 25.38 -13.46
N ALA A 218 3.47 24.72 -13.11
CA ALA A 218 3.20 24.33 -11.71
C ALA A 218 4.28 23.38 -11.16
N ALA A 219 4.82 22.47 -11.99
CA ALA A 219 5.85 21.53 -11.58
C ALA A 219 7.17 22.23 -11.18
N THR A 220 7.57 23.31 -11.88
CA THR A 220 8.75 24.09 -11.47
C THR A 220 8.57 24.77 -10.12
N ILE A 221 7.37 25.31 -9.85
CA ILE A 221 7.01 25.92 -8.55
C ILE A 221 6.96 24.84 -7.46
N SER A 222 6.40 23.68 -7.79
CA SER A 222 6.34 22.52 -6.89
C SER A 222 7.72 22.04 -6.49
N ALA A 223 8.66 21.89 -7.43
CA ALA A 223 10.03 21.46 -7.13
C ALA A 223 10.75 22.47 -6.22
N ALA A 224 10.59 23.76 -6.48
CA ALA A 224 11.15 24.81 -5.64
C ALA A 224 10.55 24.80 -4.22
N THR A 225 9.22 24.74 -4.12
CA THR A 225 8.49 24.72 -2.84
C THR A 225 8.86 23.48 -2.02
N ALA A 226 8.95 22.31 -2.66
CA ALA A 226 9.30 21.09 -1.96
C ALA A 226 10.75 21.13 -1.43
N LYS A 227 11.68 21.68 -2.22
CA LYS A 227 13.07 21.87 -1.79
C LYS A 227 13.18 22.84 -0.62
N GLU A 228 12.43 23.93 -0.66
CA GLU A 228 12.32 24.88 0.45
C GLU A 228 11.77 24.19 1.71
N ALA A 229 10.64 23.49 1.58
CA ALA A 229 9.99 22.77 2.68
C ALA A 229 10.92 21.75 3.36
N ILE A 230 11.67 20.96 2.58
CA ILE A 230 12.63 19.96 3.12
C ILE A 230 13.83 20.63 3.78
N SER A 231 14.19 21.83 3.34
CA SER A 231 15.31 22.60 3.90
C SER A 231 14.95 23.30 5.22
N GLN A 232 13.66 23.40 5.56
CA GLN A 232 13.22 23.97 6.83
C GLN A 232 13.65 23.06 8.00
N PRO A 233 14.15 23.61 9.12
CA PRO A 233 14.50 22.81 10.31
C PRO A 233 13.35 21.95 10.83
N LEU A 234 12.11 22.41 10.61
CA LEU A 234 10.89 21.71 11.03
C LEU A 234 10.74 20.34 10.35
N PHE A 235 11.15 20.20 9.08
CA PHE A 235 11.13 18.92 8.39
C PHE A 235 12.02 17.89 9.10
N LEU A 236 13.26 18.28 9.40
CA LEU A 236 14.20 17.43 10.12
C LEU A 236 13.72 17.14 11.54
N LEU A 237 13.14 18.13 12.23
CA LEU A 237 12.57 17.94 13.56
C LEU A 237 11.51 16.83 13.54
N PHE A 238 10.53 16.89 12.63
CA PHE A 238 9.48 15.88 12.54
C PHE A 238 10.00 14.52 12.08
N ALA A 239 10.97 14.47 11.16
CA ALA A 239 11.59 13.21 10.74
C ALA A 239 12.34 12.54 11.90
N VAL A 240 13.13 13.30 12.67
CA VAL A 240 13.92 12.76 13.79
C VAL A 240 13.02 12.40 14.97
N VAL A 241 12.12 13.30 15.39
CA VAL A 241 11.20 13.03 16.51
C VAL A 241 10.28 11.87 16.18
N GLY A 242 9.74 11.80 14.95
CA GLY A 242 8.95 10.68 14.47
C GLY A 242 9.74 9.36 14.52
N ALA A 243 10.97 9.34 14.00
CA ALA A 243 11.80 8.13 14.03
C ALA A 243 12.11 7.68 15.47
N ILE A 244 12.44 8.61 16.37
CA ILE A 244 12.68 8.31 17.79
C ILE A 244 11.42 7.74 18.44
N ALA A 245 10.25 8.34 18.21
CA ALA A 245 8.98 7.85 18.75
C ALA A 245 8.66 6.43 18.25
N LEU A 246 8.82 6.16 16.96
CA LEU A 246 8.59 4.85 16.36
C LEU A 246 9.53 3.76 16.89
N ILE A 247 10.77 4.11 17.23
CA ILE A 247 11.72 3.19 17.87
C ILE A 247 11.35 3.00 19.34
N ALA A 248 10.95 4.07 20.04
CA ALA A 248 10.53 4.00 21.44
C ALA A 248 9.31 3.08 21.62
N TYR A 249 8.35 3.11 20.70
CA TYR A 249 7.15 2.27 20.72
C TYR A 249 7.44 0.76 20.72
N ILE A 250 8.62 0.33 20.28
CA ILE A 250 9.06 -1.07 20.37
C ILE A 250 9.14 -1.52 21.84
N TYR A 251 9.62 -0.63 22.71
CA TYR A 251 9.95 -0.94 24.10
C TYR A 251 8.85 -0.57 25.10
N ILE A 252 7.82 0.17 24.67
CA ILE A 252 6.69 0.54 25.53
C ILE A 252 5.76 -0.68 25.67
N PRO A 253 5.50 -1.15 26.90
CA PRO A 253 4.50 -2.17 27.14
C PRO A 253 3.11 -1.55 27.01
N TYR A 254 2.29 -2.08 26.10
CA TYR A 254 0.91 -1.58 25.91
C TYR A 254 -0.07 -2.21 26.91
N ASN A 255 0.36 -3.24 27.65
CA ASN A 255 -0.46 -4.00 28.59
C ASN A 255 -1.72 -4.59 27.94
N THR A 256 -1.64 -4.99 26.66
CA THR A 256 -2.78 -5.46 25.88
C THR A 256 -2.90 -6.98 25.76
N PHE A 257 -2.36 -7.73 26.73
CA PHE A 257 -2.42 -9.21 26.79
C PHE A 257 -2.12 -9.92 25.45
N GLY A 258 -1.07 -9.47 24.74
CA GLY A 258 -0.61 -10.09 23.48
C GLY A 258 -1.02 -9.37 22.19
N GLU A 259 -1.66 -8.19 22.29
CA GLU A 259 -2.01 -7.34 21.14
C GLU A 259 -1.04 -6.18 20.90
N ASP A 260 0.14 -6.20 21.53
CA ASP A 260 1.09 -5.08 21.52
C ASP A 260 1.58 -4.71 20.11
N VAL A 261 1.68 -5.68 19.20
CA VAL A 261 2.02 -5.43 17.78
C VAL A 261 0.95 -4.58 17.10
N LYS A 262 -0.34 -4.78 17.41
CA LYS A 262 -1.44 -4.00 16.85
C LYS A 262 -1.39 -2.57 17.36
N MET A 263 -1.17 -2.40 18.66
CA MET A 263 -1.04 -1.08 19.30
C MET A 263 0.15 -0.29 18.77
N LEU A 264 1.28 -0.95 18.47
CA LEU A 264 2.43 -0.31 17.83
C LEU A 264 2.09 0.20 16.44
N LYS A 265 1.41 -0.61 15.60
CA LYS A 265 0.98 -0.18 14.27
C LYS A 265 0.03 1.01 14.34
N ASP A 266 -0.93 0.94 15.25
CA ASP A 266 -1.92 2.00 15.46
C ASP A 266 -1.25 3.33 15.87
N SER A 267 -0.43 3.27 16.92
CA SER A 267 0.34 4.42 17.42
C SER A 267 1.29 4.96 16.35
N GLY A 268 2.00 4.08 15.65
CA GLY A 268 2.97 4.46 14.63
C GLY A 268 2.34 5.12 13.42
N LEU A 269 1.23 4.59 12.90
CA LEU A 269 0.47 5.20 11.81
C LEU A 269 -0.06 6.57 12.23
N ALA A 270 -0.65 6.67 13.43
CA ALA A 270 -1.15 7.93 13.98
C ALA A 270 -0.04 8.97 14.14
N THR A 271 1.14 8.59 14.65
CA THR A 271 2.29 9.49 14.78
C THR A 271 2.74 10.04 13.42
N ILE A 272 2.92 9.16 12.42
CA ILE A 272 3.34 9.61 11.08
C ILE A 272 2.31 10.56 10.49
N MET A 273 1.03 10.24 10.61
CA MET A 273 -0.06 11.05 10.10
C MET A 273 -0.13 12.42 10.76
N VAL A 274 -0.16 12.48 12.09
CA VAL A 274 -0.26 13.75 12.83
C VAL A 274 0.96 14.63 12.56
N LEU A 275 2.18 14.09 12.60
CA LEU A 275 3.39 14.86 12.30
C LEU A 275 3.38 15.38 10.86
N SER A 276 2.92 14.58 9.91
CA SER A 276 2.84 14.97 8.50
C SER A 276 1.75 16.02 8.24
N ILE A 277 0.61 15.94 8.92
CA ILE A 277 -0.44 16.98 8.87
C ILE A 277 0.08 18.28 9.44
N LEU A 278 0.72 18.25 10.62
CA LEU A 278 1.30 19.45 11.23
C LEU A 278 2.35 20.08 10.32
N PHE A 279 3.22 19.27 9.71
CA PHE A 279 4.19 19.71 8.73
C PHE A 279 3.53 20.33 7.50
N ALA A 280 2.51 19.68 6.94
CA ALA A 280 1.82 20.15 5.74
C ALA A 280 1.10 21.48 5.98
N VAL A 281 0.38 21.61 7.10
CA VAL A 281 -0.35 22.85 7.45
C VAL A 281 0.62 23.99 7.75
N TRP A 282 1.73 23.71 8.44
CA TRP A 282 2.77 24.70 8.69
C TRP A 282 3.42 25.17 7.39
N THR A 283 3.81 24.23 6.51
CA THR A 283 4.44 24.54 5.23
C THR A 283 3.48 25.28 4.31
N ALA A 284 2.20 24.91 4.29
CA ALA A 284 1.16 25.65 3.57
C ALA A 284 1.08 27.10 4.07
N SER A 285 1.07 27.29 5.39
CA SER A 285 0.97 28.62 5.99
C SER A 285 2.17 29.50 5.68
N THR A 286 3.39 28.99 5.87
CA THR A 286 4.62 29.76 5.61
C THR A 286 4.87 29.99 4.12
N SER A 287 4.64 28.99 3.27
CA SER A 287 4.91 29.13 1.83
C SER A 287 3.86 29.95 1.07
N ILE A 288 2.67 30.17 1.65
CA ILE A 288 1.58 30.91 1.00
C ILE A 288 1.28 32.21 1.75
N ALA A 289 0.99 32.16 3.05
CA ALA A 289 0.62 33.37 3.79
C ALA A 289 1.78 34.38 3.82
N ASP A 290 3.02 33.94 4.12
CA ASP A 290 4.16 34.86 4.21
C ASP A 290 4.53 35.44 2.83
N GLU A 291 4.37 34.66 1.75
CA GLU A 291 4.63 35.16 0.39
C GLU A 291 3.57 36.14 -0.11
N ILE A 292 2.32 35.95 0.29
CA ILE A 292 1.23 36.85 -0.07
C ILE A 292 1.33 38.14 0.76
N ASP A 293 1.49 38.03 2.08
CA ASP A 293 1.56 39.18 2.99
C ASP A 293 2.87 39.97 2.83
N GLY A 294 3.97 39.27 2.55
CA GLY A 294 5.28 39.87 2.25
C GLY A 294 5.40 40.51 0.87
N LYS A 295 4.33 40.52 0.06
CA LYS A 295 4.27 41.00 -1.33
C LYS A 295 5.29 40.36 -2.29
N THR A 296 5.99 39.31 -1.88
CA THR A 296 6.97 38.60 -2.73
C THR A 296 6.27 37.79 -3.81
N ALA A 297 5.03 37.34 -3.58
CA ALA A 297 4.16 36.73 -4.60
C ALA A 297 3.98 37.64 -5.83
N LEU A 298 3.95 38.96 -5.66
CA LEU A 298 3.80 39.91 -6.77
C LEU A 298 5.01 39.88 -7.72
N THR A 299 6.21 39.65 -7.19
CA THR A 299 7.44 39.58 -7.99
C THR A 299 7.50 38.32 -8.87
N LEU A 300 6.90 37.21 -8.41
CA LEU A 300 6.77 35.98 -9.18
C LEU A 300 5.69 36.09 -10.25
N LEU A 301 4.61 36.82 -9.97
CA LEU A 301 3.54 37.12 -10.93
C LEU A 301 3.97 38.11 -12.04
N SER A 302 5.12 38.78 -11.88
CA SER A 302 5.76 39.54 -12.97
C SER A 302 6.31 38.65 -14.10
N LYS A 303 6.48 37.35 -13.83
CA LYS A 303 6.69 36.31 -14.86
C LYS A 303 5.33 35.79 -15.34
N PRO A 304 5.21 35.22 -16.55
CA PRO A 304 3.93 34.71 -17.08
C PRO A 304 3.47 33.42 -16.38
N ILE A 305 3.23 33.51 -15.07
CA ILE A 305 2.77 32.45 -14.17
C ILE A 305 1.30 32.76 -13.83
N SER A 306 0.40 31.82 -14.13
CA SER A 306 -1.00 32.01 -13.75
C SER A 306 -1.20 31.80 -12.26
N ARG A 307 -2.23 32.43 -11.68
CA ARG A 307 -2.64 32.19 -10.28
C ARG A 307 -2.89 30.70 -10.01
N ARG A 308 -3.40 29.97 -11.02
CA ARG A 308 -3.65 28.52 -10.97
C ARG A 308 -2.37 27.72 -10.86
N ASP A 309 -1.37 28.04 -11.67
CA ASP A 309 -0.05 27.40 -11.63
C ASP A 309 0.63 27.61 -10.27
N PHE A 310 0.46 28.79 -9.68
CA PHE A 310 1.02 29.12 -8.38
C PHE A 310 0.43 28.25 -7.26
N ILE A 311 -0.90 28.23 -7.08
CA ILE A 311 -1.53 27.46 -5.99
C ILE A 311 -1.35 25.95 -6.20
N LEU A 312 -1.56 25.44 -7.43
CA LEU A 312 -1.36 24.02 -7.73
C LEU A 312 0.09 23.59 -7.50
N GLY A 313 1.06 24.43 -7.92
CA GLY A 313 2.47 24.19 -7.69
C GLY A 313 2.82 24.12 -6.21
N LYS A 314 2.32 25.07 -5.40
CA LYS A 314 2.52 25.10 -3.94
C LYS A 314 1.98 23.85 -3.27
N TYR A 315 0.73 23.48 -3.57
CA TYR A 315 0.12 22.26 -3.03
C TYR A 315 0.93 21.00 -3.39
N LEU A 316 1.26 20.82 -4.67
CA LEU A 316 2.05 19.65 -5.12
C LEU A 316 3.44 19.63 -4.46
N GLY A 317 4.09 20.79 -4.30
CA GLY A 317 5.37 20.89 -3.61
C GLY A 317 5.31 20.45 -2.14
N ILE A 318 4.28 20.88 -1.42
CA ILE A 318 4.02 20.43 -0.05
C ILE A 318 3.80 18.91 -0.03
N MET A 319 3.00 18.38 -0.95
CA MET A 319 2.73 16.94 -1.03
C MET A 319 3.98 16.11 -1.34
N TRP A 320 4.91 16.59 -2.16
CA TRP A 320 6.19 15.91 -2.36
C TRP A 320 7.04 15.88 -1.10
N ALA A 321 7.12 16.98 -0.36
CA ALA A 321 7.84 17.02 0.92
C ALA A 321 7.20 16.10 1.97
N VAL A 322 5.85 16.07 2.04
CA VAL A 322 5.10 15.12 2.87
C VAL A 322 5.38 13.68 2.45
N LEU A 323 5.38 13.36 1.15
CA LEU A 323 5.69 12.02 0.65
C LEU A 323 7.07 11.57 1.12
N LEU A 324 8.09 12.45 1.06
CA LEU A 324 9.41 12.11 1.57
C LEU A 324 9.39 11.80 3.07
N LEU A 325 8.66 12.58 3.88
CA LEU A 325 8.51 12.32 5.30
C LEU A 325 7.85 10.94 5.56
N TYR A 326 6.82 10.60 4.79
CA TYR A 326 6.18 9.28 4.81
C TYR A 326 7.11 8.15 4.39
N VAL A 327 7.96 8.36 3.38
CA VAL A 327 8.95 7.34 2.97
C VAL A 327 9.98 7.10 4.07
N ILE A 328 10.50 8.17 4.69
CA ILE A 328 11.47 8.07 5.79
C ILE A 328 10.85 7.35 6.98
N LEU A 329 9.73 7.86 7.51
CA LEU A 329 9.11 7.31 8.71
C LEU A 329 8.42 5.97 8.45
N GLY A 330 7.88 5.76 7.25
CA GLY A 330 7.26 4.50 6.84
C GLY A 330 8.26 3.36 6.82
N VAL A 331 9.47 3.57 6.29
CA VAL A 331 10.57 2.58 6.37
C VAL A 331 10.90 2.24 7.83
N VAL A 332 10.99 3.26 8.70
CA VAL A 332 11.26 3.06 10.13
C VAL A 332 10.13 2.27 10.79
N LEU A 333 8.86 2.60 10.51
CA LEU A 333 7.70 1.90 11.04
C LEU A 333 7.67 0.43 10.60
N LEU A 334 7.91 0.14 9.31
CA LEU A 334 7.93 -1.24 8.80
C LEU A 334 9.03 -2.05 9.50
N ALA A 335 10.20 -1.45 9.74
CA ALA A 335 11.28 -2.06 10.50
C ALA A 335 10.91 -2.28 11.99
N SER A 336 10.31 -1.27 12.63
CA SER A 336 9.82 -1.37 14.02
C SER A 336 8.78 -2.47 14.19
N VAL A 337 7.83 -2.59 13.27
CA VAL A 337 6.79 -3.63 13.29
C VAL A 337 7.40 -5.02 13.17
N SER A 338 8.29 -5.23 12.19
CA SER A 338 8.95 -6.53 12.00
C SER A 338 9.76 -6.95 13.23
N TYR A 339 10.48 -6.00 13.84
CA TYR A 339 11.28 -6.26 15.03
C TYR A 339 10.42 -6.50 16.28
N LYS A 340 9.32 -5.74 16.46
CA LYS A 340 8.42 -5.88 17.61
C LYS A 340 7.82 -7.27 17.72
N VAL A 341 7.48 -7.93 16.61
CA VAL A 341 6.96 -9.31 16.62
C VAL A 341 7.93 -10.28 17.31
N VAL A 342 9.23 -10.16 17.01
CA VAL A 342 10.28 -11.00 17.62
C VAL A 342 10.54 -10.60 19.07
N TYR A 343 10.52 -9.30 19.37
CA TYR A 343 10.67 -8.78 20.73
C TYR A 343 9.56 -9.28 21.66
N ASP A 344 8.31 -9.21 21.22
CA ASP A 344 7.13 -9.58 22.02
C ASP A 344 7.11 -11.08 22.33
N ALA A 345 7.44 -11.91 21.35
CA ALA A 345 7.55 -13.35 21.54
C ALA A 345 8.63 -13.72 22.56
N ARG A 346 9.74 -12.96 22.59
CA ARG A 346 10.82 -13.15 23.56
C ARG A 346 10.37 -12.79 24.98
N GLU A 347 9.78 -11.62 25.17
CA GLU A 347 9.37 -11.16 26.50
C GLU A 347 8.23 -12.00 27.09
N THR A 348 7.34 -12.50 26.23
CA THR A 348 6.19 -13.33 26.66
C THR A 348 6.53 -14.82 26.77
N SER A 349 7.77 -15.22 26.48
CA SER A 349 8.19 -16.64 26.43
C SER A 349 7.34 -17.50 25.48
N ASN A 350 6.81 -16.88 24.41
CA ASN A 350 6.06 -17.58 23.37
C ASN A 350 7.02 -18.33 22.43
N PRO A 351 6.53 -19.35 21.69
CA PRO A 351 7.31 -19.98 20.63
C PRO A 351 7.87 -18.95 19.66
N THR A 352 9.11 -19.13 19.20
CA THR A 352 9.74 -18.22 18.25
C THR A 352 8.90 -18.14 16.98
N PRO A 353 8.41 -16.94 16.60
CA PRO A 353 7.56 -16.80 15.44
C PRO A 353 8.35 -17.06 14.17
N ASP A 354 7.66 -17.59 13.16
CA ASP A 354 8.20 -17.69 11.82
C ASP A 354 8.34 -16.30 11.18
N TRP A 355 9.30 -16.16 10.25
CA TRP A 355 9.53 -14.89 9.56
C TRP A 355 8.33 -14.46 8.72
N GLN A 356 7.50 -15.40 8.27
CA GLN A 356 6.26 -15.15 7.55
C GLN A 356 5.26 -14.36 8.39
N VAL A 357 5.19 -14.61 9.70
CA VAL A 357 4.33 -13.83 10.62
C VAL A 357 4.84 -12.39 10.71
N CYS A 358 6.16 -12.20 10.83
CA CYS A 358 6.76 -10.87 10.82
C CYS A 358 6.43 -10.12 9.52
N ASN A 359 6.49 -10.84 8.40
CA ASN A 359 6.16 -10.33 7.07
C ASN A 359 4.69 -9.92 6.94
N GLU A 360 3.76 -10.77 7.37
CA GLU A 360 2.33 -10.48 7.34
C GLU A 360 2.00 -9.20 8.12
N GLN A 361 2.56 -9.07 9.33
CA GLN A 361 2.33 -7.89 10.17
C GLN A 361 2.90 -6.61 9.51
N MET A 362 4.07 -6.71 8.87
CA MET A 362 4.69 -5.60 8.16
C MET A 362 3.86 -5.17 6.93
N VAL A 363 3.47 -6.12 6.08
CA VAL A 363 2.71 -5.86 4.85
C VAL A 363 1.33 -5.28 5.16
N SER A 364 0.65 -5.78 6.20
CA SER A 364 -0.67 -5.30 6.61
C SER A 364 -0.67 -3.82 7.05
N THR A 365 0.50 -3.26 7.38
CA THR A 365 0.65 -1.86 7.80
C THR A 365 0.72 -0.90 6.59
N THR A 366 1.08 -1.41 5.41
CA THR A 366 1.31 -0.58 4.21
C THR A 366 0.05 0.14 3.71
N PRO A 367 -1.15 -0.50 3.63
CA PRO A 367 -2.38 0.21 3.27
C PRO A 367 -2.71 1.37 4.22
N GLY A 368 -2.35 1.25 5.51
CA GLY A 368 -2.55 2.31 6.50
C GLY A 368 -1.69 3.54 6.20
N LEU A 369 -0.44 3.34 5.77
CA LEU A 369 0.43 4.44 5.33
C LEU A 369 -0.14 5.15 4.09
N VAL A 370 -0.68 4.40 3.14
CA VAL A 370 -1.30 4.94 1.91
C VAL A 370 -2.53 5.79 2.23
N LEU A 371 -3.38 5.34 3.14
CA LEU A 371 -4.57 6.11 3.51
C LEU A 371 -4.23 7.31 4.38
N ALA A 372 -3.24 7.20 5.27
CA ALA A 372 -2.77 8.31 6.08
C ALA A 372 -2.18 9.45 5.22
N ILE A 373 -1.43 9.15 4.15
CA ILE A 373 -0.95 10.19 3.24
C ILE A 373 -2.09 10.81 2.41
N MET A 374 -3.12 10.02 2.05
CA MET A 374 -4.33 10.52 1.41
C MET A 374 -5.07 11.50 2.32
N GLU A 375 -5.20 11.18 3.61
CA GLU A 375 -5.79 12.06 4.61
C GLU A 375 -4.98 13.35 4.77
N THR A 376 -3.66 13.23 4.90
CA THR A 376 -2.75 14.38 4.94
C THR A 376 -2.91 15.25 3.70
N GLY A 377 -3.14 14.64 2.53
CA GLY A 377 -3.39 15.36 1.28
C GLY A 377 -4.67 16.18 1.27
N VAL A 378 -5.75 15.69 1.89
CA VAL A 378 -6.99 16.46 2.07
C VAL A 378 -6.75 17.65 3.00
N LEU A 379 -6.10 17.42 4.14
CA LEU A 379 -5.80 18.48 5.11
C LEU A 379 -4.84 19.52 4.55
N ALA A 380 -3.84 19.11 3.76
CA ALA A 380 -2.94 20.02 3.07
C ALA A 380 -3.69 20.90 2.06
N ALA A 381 -4.66 20.35 1.32
CA ALA A 381 -5.46 21.13 0.36
C ALA A 381 -6.34 22.17 1.06
N ILE A 382 -6.96 21.79 2.19
CA ILE A 382 -7.73 22.70 3.04
C ILE A 382 -6.82 23.78 3.64
N ALA A 383 -5.64 23.41 4.12
CA ALA A 383 -4.66 24.35 4.67
C ALA A 383 -4.18 25.37 3.63
N VAL A 384 -3.95 24.91 2.39
CA VAL A 384 -3.62 25.78 1.26
C VAL A 384 -4.76 26.76 0.99
N ALA A 385 -6.01 26.29 0.96
CA ALA A 385 -7.18 27.13 0.74
C ALA A 385 -7.33 28.21 1.81
N ILE A 386 -7.22 27.83 3.08
CA ILE A 386 -7.34 28.76 4.21
C ILE A 386 -6.18 29.77 4.23
N SER A 387 -4.96 29.32 3.92
CA SER A 387 -3.77 30.17 3.91
C SER A 387 -3.82 31.29 2.86
N THR A 388 -4.73 31.22 1.89
CA THR A 388 -4.93 32.31 0.92
C THR A 388 -5.53 33.57 1.55
N ARG A 389 -6.17 33.47 2.72
CA ARG A 389 -6.91 34.56 3.36
C ARG A 389 -6.60 34.76 4.85
N LEU A 390 -6.25 33.69 5.55
CA LEU A 390 -6.06 33.73 7.00
C LEU A 390 -4.58 33.57 7.39
N PRO A 391 -4.14 34.23 8.47
CA PRO A 391 -2.77 34.11 8.96
C PRO A 391 -2.51 32.71 9.53
N MET A 392 -1.23 32.35 9.66
CA MET A 392 -0.75 31.02 10.07
C MET A 392 -1.48 30.45 11.32
N LEU A 393 -1.61 31.25 12.39
CA LEU A 393 -2.21 30.78 13.64
C LEU A 393 -3.68 30.37 13.44
N ALA A 394 -4.44 31.17 12.70
CA ALA A 394 -5.83 30.84 12.37
C ALA A 394 -5.91 29.58 11.49
N ASN A 395 -5.00 29.43 10.52
CA ASN A 395 -4.95 28.25 9.66
C ASN A 395 -4.70 26.96 10.46
N LEU A 396 -3.72 26.97 11.38
CA LEU A 396 -3.42 25.85 12.26
C LEU A 396 -4.62 25.46 13.14
N LEU A 397 -5.28 26.44 13.76
CA LEU A 397 -6.46 26.19 14.60
C LEU A 397 -7.63 25.61 13.81
N ILE A 398 -7.90 26.15 12.62
CA ILE A 398 -9.01 25.66 11.79
C ILE A 398 -8.71 24.26 11.26
N CYS A 399 -7.50 24.00 10.74
CA CYS A 399 -7.12 22.66 10.29
C CYS A 399 -7.14 21.64 11.44
N GLY A 400 -6.70 22.03 12.64
CA GLY A 400 -6.82 21.19 13.83
C GLY A 400 -8.28 20.88 14.19
N ALA A 401 -9.17 21.86 14.13
CA ALA A 401 -10.60 21.65 14.35
C ALA A 401 -11.22 20.75 13.28
N VAL A 402 -10.86 20.93 12.01
CA VAL A 402 -11.31 20.07 10.90
C VAL A 402 -10.82 18.63 11.09
N TYR A 403 -9.58 18.43 11.52
CA TYR A 403 -9.03 17.10 11.81
C TYR A 403 -9.80 16.39 12.92
N VAL A 404 -10.01 17.07 14.05
CA VAL A 404 -10.73 16.50 15.21
C VAL A 404 -12.18 16.23 14.85
N LEU A 405 -12.88 17.20 14.26
CA LEU A 405 -14.28 17.02 13.88
C LEU A 405 -14.44 15.97 12.78
N GLY A 406 -13.52 15.87 11.83
CA GLY A 406 -13.53 14.88 10.76
C GLY A 406 -13.51 13.44 11.25
N HIS A 407 -12.81 13.17 12.36
CA HIS A 407 -12.78 11.86 13.02
C HIS A 407 -13.96 11.63 13.98
N LEU A 408 -14.46 12.67 14.63
CA LEU A 408 -15.54 12.53 15.61
C LEU A 408 -16.95 12.55 14.99
N THR A 409 -17.12 13.14 13.79
CA THR A 409 -18.43 13.27 13.14
C THR A 409 -19.15 11.93 12.93
N PRO A 410 -18.51 10.85 12.44
CA PRO A 410 -19.16 9.54 12.33
C PRO A 410 -19.69 9.04 13.68
N LEU A 411 -18.89 9.17 14.74
CA LEU A 411 -19.26 8.75 16.09
C LEU A 411 -20.44 9.56 16.63
N ILE A 412 -20.47 10.88 16.38
CA ILE A 412 -21.59 11.76 16.77
C ILE A 412 -22.86 11.36 16.02
N VAL A 413 -22.77 11.12 14.71
CA VAL A 413 -23.92 10.73 13.88
C VAL A 413 -24.48 9.38 14.32
N GLN A 414 -23.63 8.39 14.57
CA GLN A 414 -24.04 7.06 15.01
C GLN A 414 -24.64 7.09 16.42
N SER A 415 -24.03 7.82 17.36
CA SER A 415 -24.52 7.91 18.74
C SER A 415 -25.86 8.65 18.84
N GLY A 416 -26.17 9.55 17.91
CA GLY A 416 -27.45 10.27 17.85
C GLY A 416 -28.63 9.46 17.30
N VAL A 417 -28.40 8.27 16.73
CA VAL A 417 -29.47 7.44 16.14
C VAL A 417 -30.38 6.89 17.24
N GLY A 418 -31.65 7.34 17.25
CA GLY A 418 -32.68 6.83 18.16
C GLY A 418 -32.71 7.49 19.55
N GLN A 419 -31.82 8.43 19.84
CA GLN A 419 -31.79 9.13 21.13
C GLN A 419 -32.15 10.62 21.02
N ASN A 420 -31.52 11.37 20.11
CA ASN A 420 -31.71 12.82 20.02
C ASN A 420 -31.62 13.32 18.57
N GLU A 421 -32.75 13.79 18.03
CA GLU A 421 -32.85 14.29 16.65
C GLU A 421 -31.97 15.51 16.40
N PHE A 422 -31.74 16.34 17.42
CA PHE A 422 -30.87 17.52 17.32
C PHE A 422 -29.41 17.12 17.08
N VAL A 423 -28.89 16.16 17.84
CA VAL A 423 -27.53 15.63 17.67
C VAL A 423 -27.36 15.01 16.29
N LYS A 424 -28.36 14.27 15.82
CA LYS A 424 -28.37 13.69 14.47
C LYS A 424 -28.39 14.76 13.37
N PHE A 425 -29.14 15.85 13.55
CA PHE A 425 -29.15 16.98 12.61
C PHE A 425 -27.78 17.65 12.51
N PHE A 426 -27.18 18.03 13.65
CA PHE A 426 -25.86 18.65 13.66
C PHE A 426 -24.75 17.72 13.14
N GLY A 427 -24.81 16.43 13.49
CA GLY A 427 -23.89 15.43 12.94
C GLY A 427 -24.01 15.32 11.41
N ARG A 428 -25.23 15.33 10.87
CA ARG A 428 -25.45 15.34 9.41
C ARG A 428 -24.94 16.62 8.76
N LEU A 429 -25.20 17.78 9.37
CA LEU A 429 -24.68 19.05 8.87
C LEU A 429 -23.14 19.04 8.80
N LEU A 430 -22.49 18.58 9.86
CA LEU A 430 -21.04 18.42 9.90
C LEU A 430 -20.54 17.44 8.82
N SER A 431 -21.24 16.33 8.60
CA SER A 431 -20.86 15.34 7.56
C SER A 431 -20.99 15.86 6.12
N VAL A 432 -21.79 16.91 5.90
CA VAL A 432 -21.92 17.55 4.58
C VAL A 432 -20.82 18.58 4.36
N VAL A 433 -20.43 19.31 5.41
CA VAL A 433 -19.45 20.41 5.31
C VAL A 433 -18.01 19.92 5.44
N LEU A 434 -17.76 18.99 6.36
CA LEU A 434 -16.42 18.51 6.69
C LEU A 434 -16.10 17.21 5.97
N PRO A 435 -14.82 17.00 5.57
CA PRO A 435 -14.39 15.69 5.12
C PRO A 435 -14.51 14.69 6.28
N MET A 436 -15.21 13.59 6.04
CA MET A 436 -15.27 12.48 6.97
C MET A 436 -13.95 11.70 6.86
N LEU A 437 -12.97 12.04 7.70
CA LEU A 437 -11.60 11.52 7.64
C LEU A 437 -11.52 10.06 8.12
N ASP A 438 -12.47 9.64 8.95
CA ASP A 438 -12.58 8.26 9.44
C ASP A 438 -12.71 7.22 8.30
N HIS A 439 -13.22 7.62 7.13
CA HIS A 439 -13.23 6.76 5.93
C HIS A 439 -11.82 6.45 5.38
N LEU A 440 -10.80 7.20 5.78
CA LEU A 440 -9.39 6.96 5.47
C LEU A 440 -8.68 6.25 6.64
N ASN A 441 -9.40 5.95 7.72
CA ASN A 441 -8.85 5.26 8.86
C ASN A 441 -9.23 3.78 8.84
N ILE A 442 -8.22 2.91 8.77
CA ILE A 442 -8.39 1.44 8.80
C ILE A 442 -7.69 0.81 10.00
N GLN A 443 -7.37 1.58 11.04
CA GLN A 443 -6.69 1.10 12.24
C GLN A 443 -7.41 -0.12 12.85
N ALA A 444 -8.75 -0.08 12.90
CA ALA A 444 -9.56 -1.20 13.36
C ALA A 444 -9.44 -2.46 12.48
N ALA A 445 -9.37 -2.31 11.16
CA ALA A 445 -9.20 -3.44 10.23
C ALA A 445 -7.79 -4.05 10.33
N ILE A 446 -6.77 -3.20 10.45
CA ILE A 446 -5.38 -3.61 10.66
C ILE A 446 -5.23 -4.34 12.01
N ALA A 447 -5.87 -3.83 13.07
CA ALA A 447 -5.91 -4.48 14.38
C ALA A 447 -6.71 -5.80 14.33
N GLY A 448 -7.76 -5.88 13.52
CA GLY A 448 -8.50 -7.12 13.30
C GLY A 448 -7.74 -8.19 12.49
N GLY A 449 -6.58 -7.85 11.90
CA GLY A 449 -5.86 -8.74 10.99
C GLY A 449 -6.59 -8.99 9.67
N ASN A 450 -7.56 -8.14 9.34
CA ASN A 450 -8.36 -8.29 8.13
C ASN A 450 -7.62 -7.69 6.93
N PRO A 451 -7.49 -8.42 5.80
CA PRO A 451 -6.87 -7.87 4.61
C PRO A 451 -7.72 -6.72 4.06
N VAL A 452 -7.05 -5.63 3.68
CA VAL A 452 -7.72 -4.44 3.12
C VAL A 452 -7.94 -4.66 1.61
N PRO A 453 -9.19 -4.68 1.12
CA PRO A 453 -9.44 -4.89 -0.30
C PRO A 453 -8.90 -3.75 -1.15
N TYR A 454 -8.27 -4.06 -2.30
CA TYR A 454 -7.80 -3.02 -3.24
C TYR A 454 -8.91 -2.11 -3.75
N VAL A 455 -10.14 -2.64 -3.85
CA VAL A 455 -11.34 -1.86 -4.23
C VAL A 455 -11.62 -0.76 -3.21
N TYR A 456 -11.43 -1.03 -1.92
CA TYR A 456 -11.60 -0.01 -0.88
C TYR A 456 -10.57 1.11 -1.03
N LEU A 457 -9.30 0.77 -1.29
CA LEU A 457 -8.25 1.77 -1.56
C LEU A 457 -8.56 2.63 -2.78
N ALA A 458 -9.15 2.06 -3.84
CA ALA A 458 -9.54 2.81 -5.03
C ALA A 458 -10.67 3.81 -4.74
N TRP A 459 -11.68 3.41 -3.97
CA TRP A 459 -12.76 4.31 -3.54
C TRP A 459 -12.26 5.40 -2.58
N ALA A 460 -11.37 5.05 -1.65
CA ALA A 460 -10.71 6.03 -0.77
C ALA A 460 -9.89 7.05 -1.58
N ALA A 461 -9.13 6.60 -2.58
CA ALA A 461 -8.38 7.48 -3.47
C ALA A 461 -9.31 8.44 -4.26
N LEU A 462 -10.41 7.93 -4.81
CA LEU A 462 -11.40 8.76 -5.51
C LEU A 462 -12.03 9.80 -4.57
N TYR A 463 -12.43 9.37 -3.38
CA TYR A 463 -12.95 10.25 -2.33
C TYR A 463 -11.95 11.37 -2.00
N THR A 464 -10.69 11.03 -1.75
CA THR A 464 -9.61 11.99 -1.49
C THR A 464 -9.41 12.97 -2.65
N LEU A 465 -9.38 12.49 -3.89
CA LEU A 465 -9.20 13.35 -5.07
C LEU A 465 -10.35 14.36 -5.22
N ILE A 466 -11.59 13.95 -4.95
CA ILE A 466 -12.75 14.85 -4.99
C ILE A 466 -12.60 15.96 -3.93
N TYR A 467 -12.27 15.60 -2.69
CA TYR A 467 -12.09 16.61 -1.64
C TYR A 467 -10.90 17.54 -1.90
N ILE A 468 -9.79 17.03 -2.41
CA ILE A 468 -8.65 17.86 -2.83
C ILE A 468 -9.10 18.81 -3.95
N ALA A 469 -9.80 18.30 -4.98
CA ALA A 469 -10.27 19.13 -6.09
C ALA A 469 -11.20 20.26 -5.60
N VAL A 470 -12.16 19.96 -4.71
CA VAL A 470 -13.06 20.96 -4.12
C VAL A 470 -12.27 21.99 -3.30
N ALA A 471 -11.39 21.55 -2.41
CA ALA A 471 -10.57 22.46 -1.59
C ALA A 471 -9.67 23.35 -2.46
N MET A 472 -9.08 22.80 -3.52
CA MET A 472 -8.24 23.57 -4.45
C MET A 472 -9.06 24.55 -5.30
N LEU A 473 -10.30 24.21 -5.69
CA LEU A 473 -11.21 25.16 -6.33
C LEU A 473 -11.54 26.33 -5.38
N VAL A 474 -11.81 26.04 -4.11
CA VAL A 474 -12.03 27.07 -3.08
C VAL A 474 -10.79 27.94 -2.93
N ALA A 475 -9.59 27.35 -2.88
CA ALA A 475 -8.33 28.09 -2.81
C ALA A 475 -8.17 29.06 -3.99
N LEU A 476 -8.51 28.63 -5.21
CA LEU A 476 -8.43 29.45 -6.41
C LEU A 476 -9.42 30.61 -6.37
N LEU A 477 -10.68 30.36 -6.00
CA LEU A 477 -11.71 31.40 -5.88
C LEU A 477 -11.31 32.45 -4.84
N LEU A 478 -10.89 32.01 -3.65
CA LEU A 478 -10.46 32.92 -2.58
C LEU A 478 -9.24 33.75 -2.98
N PHE A 479 -8.35 33.20 -3.80
CA PHE A 479 -7.14 33.90 -4.25
C PHE A 479 -7.37 34.83 -5.43
N GLU A 480 -8.30 34.53 -6.34
CA GLU A 480 -8.67 35.42 -7.45
C GLU A 480 -9.22 36.76 -6.93
N ASP A 481 -10.10 36.70 -5.93
CA ASP A 481 -10.72 37.87 -5.30
C ASP A 481 -9.79 38.66 -4.35
N ARG A 482 -8.53 38.24 -4.19
CA ARG A 482 -7.58 38.95 -3.32
C ARG A 482 -6.81 39.97 -4.14
N ASP A 483 -7.05 41.24 -3.85
CA ASP A 483 -6.22 42.34 -4.33
C ASP A 483 -4.82 42.21 -3.74
N LEU A 484 -3.84 41.99 -4.62
CA LEU A 484 -2.42 41.89 -4.28
C LEU A 484 -1.69 43.23 -4.45
N ALA A 485 -2.42 44.30 -4.83
CA ALA A 485 -1.91 45.64 -5.13
C ALA A 485 -1.97 46.55 -3.90
#